data_AF-A0A920JM01-F1
#
_entry.id   AF-A0A920JM01-F1
#
_cell.length_a   1.000
_cell.length_b   1.000
_cell.length_c   1.000
_cell.angle_alpha   90.00
_cell.angle_beta   90.00
_cell.angle_gamma   90.00
#
_symmetry.space_group_name_H-M   'P 1'
#
loop_
_entity.id
_entity.type
_entity.pdbx_description
1 polymer ?
#
loop_
_entity_poly.entity_id
_entity_poly.type
_entity_poly.pdbx_seq_one_letter_code
_entity_poly.pdbx_strand_id
1 'polypeptide(L)' 'MKSSLNYWDPFKSNMLGALYCFINGIEIEDSLNAIESFAGVKRRIELIGISKGVLIYDDYGHHPTEMEATITH' A
#
# COMPACT_ATOMS: atom_id res chain seq x y z
N MET A 1 27.45 -11.51 -0.03
CA MET A 1 26.39 -10.80 -0.77
C MET A 1 25.05 -11.39 -0.38
N LYS A 2 24.34 -10.78 0.59
CA LYS A 2 22.90 -11.03 0.75
C LYS A 2 22.25 -10.24 -0.38
N SER A 3 21.70 -10.93 -1.39
CA SER A 3 20.82 -10.30 -2.36
C SER A 3 19.61 -9.78 -1.57
N SER A 4 19.57 -8.48 -1.29
CA SER A 4 18.37 -7.82 -0.82
C SER A 4 17.36 -7.89 -1.95
N LEU A 5 16.57 -8.97 -1.97
CA LEU A 5 15.32 -9.01 -2.72
C LEU A 5 14.48 -7.85 -2.16
N ASN A 6 14.41 -6.76 -2.91
CA ASN A 6 13.45 -5.70 -2.65
C ASN A 6 12.06 -6.31 -2.86
N TYR A 7 11.44 -6.78 -1.77
CA TYR A 7 10.08 -7.33 -1.76
C TYR A 7 9.02 -6.25 -2.02
N TRP A 8 9.39 -4.97 -1.98
CA TRP A 8 8.52 -3.84 -2.27
C TRP A 8 8.72 -3.34 -3.68
N ASP A 9 8.21 -4.11 -4.65
CA ASP A 9 7.93 -3.62 -5.99
C ASP A 9 6.40 -3.63 -6.16
N PRO A 10 5.72 -2.48 -6.01
CA PRO A 10 4.27 -2.42 -6.03
C PRO A 10 3.69 -2.91 -7.37
N PHE A 11 4.42 -2.78 -8.48
CA PHE A 11 3.98 -3.33 -9.75
C PHE A 11 3.97 -4.85 -9.73
N LYS A 12 5.02 -5.48 -9.21
CA LYS A 12 5.08 -6.95 -9.08
C LYS A 12 4.03 -7.46 -8.11
N SER A 13 3.86 -6.80 -6.96
CA SER A 13 2.87 -7.21 -5.96
C SER A 13 1.43 -7.10 -6.49
N ASN A 14 1.09 -6.01 -7.18
CA ASN A 14 -0.22 -5.83 -7.77
C ASN A 14 -0.48 -6.85 -8.89
N MET A 15 0.52 -7.12 -9.73
CA MET A 15 0.41 -8.11 -10.80
C MET A 15 0.23 -9.53 -10.26
N LEU A 16 0.95 -9.90 -9.18
CA LEU A 16 0.77 -11.18 -8.50
C LEU A 16 -0.63 -11.32 -7.90
N GLY A 17 -1.16 -10.24 -7.30
CA GLY A 17 -2.53 -10.21 -6.79
C GLY A 17 -3.57 -10.43 -7.88
N ALA A 18 -3.44 -9.74 -9.02
CA ALA A 18 -4.33 -9.91 -10.17
C ALA A 18 -4.26 -11.34 -10.75
N LEU A 19 -3.05 -11.89 -10.89
CA LEU A 19 -2.87 -13.27 -11.36
C LEU A 19 -3.51 -14.29 -10.41
N TYR A 20 -3.37 -14.09 -9.10
CA TYR A 20 -4.00 -14.93 -8.09
C TYR A 20 -5.53 -14.92 -8.21
N CYS A 21 -6.12 -13.75 -8.45
CA CYS A 21 -7.56 -13.63 -8.69
C CYS A 21 -7.98 -14.40 -9.95
N PHE A 22 -7.21 -14.27 -11.03
CA PHE A 22 -7.47 -14.96 -12.29
C PHE A 22 -7.47 -16.49 -12.16
N ILE A 23 -6.47 -17.07 -11.50
CA ILE A 23 -6.43 -18.54 -11.31
C ILE A 23 -7.55 -19.07 -10.41
N ASN A 24 -8.25 -18.18 -9.69
CA ASN A 24 -9.42 -18.49 -8.87
C ASN A 24 -10.74 -18.12 -9.57
N GLY A 25 -10.72 -17.80 -10.86
CA GLY A 25 -11.91 -17.59 -11.68
C GLY A 25 -12.48 -16.17 -11.68
N ILE A 26 -11.71 -15.17 -11.23
CA ILE A 26 -12.06 -13.76 -11.39
C ILE A 26 -11.50 -13.26 -12.73
N GLU A 27 -12.29 -12.54 -13.51
CA GLU A 27 -11.80 -11.97 -14.76
C GLU A 27 -10.66 -10.96 -14.50
N ILE A 28 -9.69 -10.92 -15.41
CA ILE A 28 -8.54 -10.00 -15.28
C ILE A 28 -9.03 -8.56 -15.22
N GLU A 29 -10.04 -8.22 -16.00
CA GLU A 29 -10.59 -6.86 -16.09
C GLU A 29 -11.21 -6.41 -14.75
N ASP A 30 -11.90 -7.30 -14.04
CA ASP A 30 -12.42 -7.02 -12.70
C ASP A 30 -11.30 -6.75 -11.68
N SER A 31 -10.21 -7.51 -11.78
CA SER A 31 -9.04 -7.34 -10.91
C SER A 31 -8.32 -6.01 -11.18
N LEU A 32 -8.21 -5.62 -12.45
CA LEU A 32 -7.63 -4.33 -12.84
C LEU A 32 -8.49 -3.16 -12.36
N ASN A 33 -9.82 -3.24 -12.57
CA ASN A 33 -10.76 -2.24 -12.07
C ASN A 33 -10.71 -2.10 -10.54
N ALA A 34 -10.57 -3.22 -9.81
CA ALA A 34 -10.43 -3.20 -8.36
C ALA A 34 -9.13 -2.54 -7.91
N ILE A 35 -8.00 -2.81 -8.58
CA ILE A 35 -6.71 -2.19 -8.28
C ILE A 35 -6.74 -0.69 -8.59
N GLU A 36 -7.33 -0.30 -9.73
CA GLU A 36 -7.45 1.11 -10.14
C GLU A 36 -8.32 1.92 -9.16
N SER A 37 -9.40 1.32 -8.66
CA SER A 37 -10.32 1.97 -7.72
C SER A 37 -9.90 1.87 -6.24
N PHE A 38 -8.82 1.15 -5.94
CA PHE A 38 -8.37 0.93 -4.56
C PHE A 38 -7.82 2.22 -3.94
N ALA A 39 -8.59 2.83 -3.03
CA ALA A 39 -8.23 4.07 -2.35
C ALA A 39 -7.15 3.93 -1.27
N GLY A 40 -6.54 2.75 -1.11
CA GLY A 40 -5.62 2.45 -0.02
C GLY A 40 -6.30 1.90 1.24
N VAL A 41 -5.51 1.75 2.29
CA VAL A 41 -5.97 1.27 3.60
C VAL A 41 -6.08 2.44 4.56
N LYS A 42 -7.13 2.46 5.39
CA LYS A 42 -7.26 3.46 6.45
C LYS A 42 -6.04 3.47 7.37
N ARG A 43 -5.70 4.66 7.89
CA ARG A 43 -4.61 4.87 8.85
C ARG A 43 -3.23 4.46 8.29
N ARG A 44 -3.00 4.75 7.01
CA ARG A 44 -1.69 4.68 6.34
C ARG A 44 -1.33 6.06 5.82
N ILE A 45 -0.62 6.84 6.65
CA ILE A 45 -0.33 8.27 6.45
C ILE A 45 -1.60 9.04 6.03
N GLU A 46 -2.69 8.85 6.78
CA GLU A 46 -3.99 9.42 6.47
C GLU A 46 -4.06 10.87 6.99
N LEU A 47 -4.30 11.86 6.11
CA LEU A 47 -4.52 13.24 6.54
C LEU A 47 -5.88 13.36 7.24
N ILE A 48 -5.87 13.56 8.55
CA ILE A 48 -7.10 13.66 9.36
C ILE A 48 -7.51 15.11 9.66
N GLY A 49 -6.66 16.09 9.34
CA GLY A 49 -7.03 17.48 9.48
C GLY A 49 -5.89 18.48 9.32
N ILE A 50 -6.26 19.76 9.36
CA ILE A 50 -5.34 20.89 9.32
C ILE A 50 -5.68 21.81 10.50
N SER A 51 -4.68 22.15 11.32
CA SER A 51 -4.86 23.07 12.44
C SER A 51 -3.75 24.10 12.45
N LYS A 52 -4.11 25.39 12.41
CA LYS A 52 -3.14 26.52 12.40
C LYS A 52 -2.04 26.39 11.33
N GLY A 53 -2.38 25.83 10.17
CA GLY A 53 -1.42 25.57 9.07
C GLY A 53 -0.57 24.31 9.24
N VAL A 54 -0.77 23.53 10.31
CA VAL A 54 -0.10 22.24 10.54
C VAL A 54 -0.98 21.11 10.01
N LEU A 55 -0.40 20.24 9.19
CA LEU A 55 -1.05 19.01 8.72
C LEU A 55 -0.97 17.93 9.81
N ILE A 56 -2.10 17.27 10.07
CA ILE A 56 -2.18 16.20 11.08
C ILE A 56 -2.46 14.89 10.36
N TYR A 57 -1.53 13.93 10.49
CA TYR A 57 -1.62 12.61 9.88
C TYR A 57 -1.81 11.52 10.96
N ASP A 58 -2.61 10.50 10.65
CA ASP A 58 -2.75 9.26 11.44
C ASP A 58 -2.12 8.09 10.67
N ASP A 59 -1.26 7.34 11.36
CA ASP A 59 -0.63 6.12 10.84
C ASP A 59 -0.67 5.01 11.90
N TYR A 60 -0.92 3.77 11.46
CA TYR A 60 -1.03 2.60 12.33
C TYR A 60 0.33 2.03 12.79
N GLY A 61 1.44 2.45 12.18
CA GLY A 61 2.78 1.95 12.48
C GLY A 61 3.12 2.05 13.96
N HIS A 62 3.38 0.91 14.59
CA HIS A 62 3.72 0.80 16.01
C HIS A 62 5.00 -0.01 16.24
N HIS A 63 5.45 -0.77 15.24
CA HIS A 63 6.76 -1.39 15.25
C HIS A 63 7.83 -0.44 14.70
N PRO A 64 9.09 -0.51 15.20
CA PRO A 64 10.17 0.38 14.76
C PRO A 64 10.36 0.45 13.25
N THR A 65 10.26 -0.68 12.55
CA THR A 65 10.37 -0.74 11.08
C THR A 65 9.22 -0.02 10.36
N GLU A 66 8.01 -0.04 10.93
CA GLU A 66 6.84 0.65 10.37
C GLU A 66 6.94 2.17 10.58
N MET A 67 7.45 2.59 11.74
CA MET A 67 7.72 4.00 12.03
C MET A 67 8.78 4.57 11.10
N GLU A 68 9.86 3.82 10.83
CA GLU A 68 10.88 4.21 9.85
C GLU A 68 10.29 4.36 8.45
N ALA A 69 9.47 3.40 8.01
CA ALA A 69 8.77 3.48 6.73
C ALA A 69 7.84 4.72 6.66
N THR A 70 7.15 5.05 7.75
CA THR A 70 6.24 6.20 7.85
C THR A 70 6.95 7.54 7.63
N ILE A 71 8.21 7.66 8.07
CA ILE A 71 8.97 8.92 8.01
C ILE A 71 9.78 9.03 6.71
N THR A 72 10.06 7.91 6.03
CA THR A 72 10.94 7.85 4.86
C THR A 72 10.22 7.77 3.51
N HIS A 73 8.90 7.51 3.51
CA HIS A 73 8.04 7.63 2.34
C HIS A 73 7.62 9.10 2.12
#